data_AF-A0AA90P112-F1
#
_entry.id   AF-A0AA90P112-F1
#
_cell.length_a   1.000
_cell.length_b   1.000
_cell.length_c   1.000
_cell.angle_alpha   90.00
_cell.angle_beta   90.00
_cell.angle_gamma   90.00
#
_symmetry.space_group_name_H-M   'P 1'
#
loop_
_entity.id
_entity.type
_entity.pdbx_description
1 polymer ?
#
loop_
_entity_poly.entity_id
_entity_poly.type
_entity_poly.pdbx_seq_one_letter_code
_entity_poly.pdbx_strand_id
1 'polypeptide(L)'
;MQIVACNGFGLEKEKSNSPEDFFNRSVIQYIKDGEEKTLNVLYLRYFDEMVTRWTPYPANPIFKSHTRDIYMADIIAMVCLLKDPSLVNRKRIYINAEKELSGYFENIDFEKLEKVFISIDQAKPYDIESHVDYYIQS
;
A
#
# COMPACT_ATOMS: atom_id res chain seq x y z
N MET A 1 -12.86 -7.21 7.02
CA MET A 1 -12.47 -5.77 7.01
C MET A 1 -12.85 -5.25 5.64
N GLN A 2 -13.32 -4.00 5.50
CA GLN A 2 -13.73 -3.48 4.20
C GLN A 2 -12.82 -2.33 3.77
N ILE A 3 -12.12 -2.48 2.65
CA ILE A 3 -11.25 -1.43 2.09
C ILE A 3 -12.11 -0.42 1.35
N VAL A 4 -11.87 0.87 1.61
CA VAL A 4 -12.59 1.98 0.97
C VAL A 4 -11.71 2.73 -0.01
N ALA A 5 -10.43 2.95 0.32
CA ALA A 5 -9.48 3.65 -0.55
C ALA A 5 -8.03 3.29 -0.20
N CYS A 6 -7.13 3.37 -1.18
CA CYS A 6 -5.68 3.23 -0.96
C CYS A 6 -4.92 4.11 -1.95
N ASN A 7 -4.08 5.02 -1.47
CA ASN A 7 -3.41 6.04 -2.30
C ASN A 7 -1.99 6.31 -1.84
N GLY A 8 -1.10 6.61 -2.78
CA GLY A 8 0.29 6.96 -2.56
C GLY A 8 0.62 8.34 -3.12
N PHE A 9 1.49 9.08 -2.43
CA PHE A 9 1.99 10.35 -2.93
C PHE A 9 3.38 10.66 -2.36
N GLY A 10 4.19 11.32 -3.19
CA GLY A 10 5.46 11.90 -2.74
C GLY A 10 5.20 13.10 -1.83
N LEU A 11 5.94 13.19 -0.72
CA LEU A 11 5.91 14.39 0.10
C LEU A 11 6.75 15.50 -0.53
N GLU A 12 6.28 16.73 -0.42
CA GLU A 12 7.02 17.92 -0.83
C GLU A 12 7.57 18.62 0.40
N LYS A 13 8.68 19.34 0.23
CA LYS A 13 9.28 20.14 1.30
C LYS A 13 8.34 21.29 1.68
N GLU A 14 7.77 21.25 2.89
CA GLU A 14 7.11 22.44 3.46
C GLU A 14 8.11 23.44 4.06
N LYS A 15 9.30 22.98 4.47
CA LYS A 15 10.36 23.79 5.08
C LYS A 15 11.73 23.48 4.48
N SER A 16 12.57 24.52 4.31
CA SER A 16 13.90 24.42 3.67
C SER A 16 14.87 23.44 4.33
N ASN A 17 14.66 23.07 5.60
CA ASN A 17 15.51 22.17 6.37
C ASN A 17 14.83 20.83 6.70
N SER A 18 13.65 20.54 6.14
CA SER A 18 12.97 19.27 6.37
C SER A 18 13.40 18.22 5.33
N PRO A 19 13.68 16.97 5.73
CA PRO A 19 13.96 15.88 4.80
C PRO A 19 12.69 15.28 4.16
N GLU A 20 11.53 15.93 4.27
CA GLU A 20 10.23 15.44 3.80
C GLU A 20 10.23 14.98 2.34
N ASP A 21 10.97 15.67 1.47
CA ASP A 21 11.06 15.33 0.04
C ASP A 21 11.74 13.99 -0.26
N PHE A 22 12.45 13.41 0.72
CA PHE A 22 13.00 12.06 0.62
C PHE A 22 11.99 10.97 0.95
N PHE A 23 10.75 11.32 1.29
CA PHE A 23 9.72 10.36 1.69
C PHE A 23 8.54 10.33 0.72
N ASN A 24 7.92 9.16 0.70
CA ASN A 24 6.59 8.93 0.15
C ASN A 24 5.65 8.52 1.28
N ARG A 25 4.37 8.81 1.11
CA ARG A 25 3.30 8.38 2.00
C ARG A 25 2.31 7.51 1.24
N SER A 26 2.07 6.31 1.74
CA SER A 26 0.97 5.45 1.34
C SER A 26 -0.12 5.49 2.41
N VAL A 27 -1.38 5.60 2.02
CA VAL A 27 -2.53 5.76 2.93
C VAL A 27 -3.60 4.78 2.53
N ILE A 28 -4.02 3.93 3.47
CA ILE A 28 -5.16 3.03 3.30
C ILE A 28 -6.28 3.40 4.27
N GLN A 29 -7.50 3.46 3.75
CA GLN A 29 -8.73 3.69 4.48
C GLN A 29 -9.60 2.44 4.43
N TYR A 30 -10.11 2.03 5.59
CA TYR A 30 -10.89 0.81 5.73
C TYR A 30 -11.89 0.91 6.88
N ILE A 31 -12.98 0.16 6.78
CA ILE A 31 -13.98 -0.01 7.83
C ILE A 31 -13.68 -1.32 8.57
N LYS A 32 -13.60 -1.23 9.89
CA LYS A 32 -13.42 -2.38 10.77
C LYS A 32 -14.33 -2.23 11.98
N ASP A 33 -15.19 -3.22 12.19
CA ASP A 33 -16.16 -3.28 13.29
C ASP A 33 -17.08 -2.05 13.33
N GLY A 34 -17.45 -1.53 12.15
CA GLY A 34 -18.32 -0.35 11.99
C GLY A 34 -17.60 1.00 12.07
N GLU A 35 -16.29 1.01 12.35
CA GLU A 35 -15.51 2.25 12.45
C GLU A 35 -14.62 2.48 11.22
N GLU A 36 -14.59 3.71 10.74
CA GLU A 36 -13.61 4.15 9.75
C GLU A 36 -12.22 4.26 10.40
N LYS A 37 -11.24 3.61 9.78
CA LYS A 37 -9.83 3.61 10.20
C LYS A 37 -8.95 4.01 9.04
N THR A 38 -7.76 4.52 9.38
CA THR A 38 -6.76 4.94 8.41
C THR A 38 -5.37 4.55 8.92
N LEU A 39 -4.61 3.86 8.07
CA LEU A 39 -3.21 3.59 8.28
C LEU A 39 -2.37 4.42 7.30
N ASN A 40 -1.39 5.14 7.84
CA ASN A 40 -0.41 5.90 7.07
C ASN A 40 0.94 5.18 7.13
N VAL A 41 1.51 4.84 5.97
CA VAL A 41 2.86 4.29 5.87
C VAL A 41 3.78 5.34 5.27
N LEU A 42 4.72 5.82 6.08
CA LEU A 42 5.77 6.74 5.63
C LEU A 42 7.03 5.93 5.34
N TYR A 43 7.60 6.08 4.15
CA TYR A 43 8.77 5.31 3.74
C TYR A 43 9.70 6.13 2.82
N LEU A 44 10.94 5.68 2.66
CA LEU A 44 11.94 6.37 1.84
C LEU A 44 11.58 6.28 0.35
N ARG A 45 11.53 7.42 -0.34
CA ARG A 45 11.10 7.53 -1.75
C ARG A 45 11.91 6.64 -2.70
N TYR A 46 13.21 6.49 -2.47
CA TYR A 46 14.07 5.66 -3.34
C TYR A 46 13.64 4.19 -3.37
N PHE A 47 12.86 3.73 -2.40
CA PHE A 47 12.28 2.38 -2.44
C PHE A 47 11.40 2.18 -3.68
N ASP A 48 10.75 3.22 -4.22
CA ASP A 48 9.98 3.13 -5.48
C ASP A 48 10.84 2.75 -6.70
N GLU A 49 12.17 2.83 -6.61
CA GLU A 49 13.07 2.33 -7.66
C GLU A 49 13.17 0.79 -7.66
N MET A 50 12.70 0.13 -6.60
CA MET A 50 12.76 -1.32 -6.41
C MET A 50 11.55 -2.08 -6.98
N VAL A 51 10.70 -1.43 -7.78
CA VAL A 51 9.47 -2.01 -8.36
C VAL A 51 9.73 -3.38 -8.99
N THR A 52 10.75 -3.49 -9.85
CA THR A 52 11.08 -4.74 -10.56
C THR A 52 11.63 -5.84 -9.64
N ARG A 53 12.03 -5.47 -8.42
CA ARG A 53 12.58 -6.40 -7.42
C ARG A 53 11.52 -6.94 -6.49
N TRP A 54 10.48 -6.16 -6.19
CA TRP A 54 9.45 -6.52 -5.20
C TRP A 54 8.12 -6.90 -5.82
N THR A 55 7.94 -6.60 -7.10
CA THR A 55 6.69 -6.82 -7.82
C THR A 55 6.96 -7.53 -9.15
N PRO A 56 5.95 -8.20 -9.75
CA PRO A 56 6.10 -8.82 -11.06
C PRO A 56 6.13 -7.81 -12.23
N TYR A 57 6.01 -6.51 -11.94
CA TYR A 57 5.86 -5.48 -12.96
C TYR A 57 7.21 -4.90 -13.38
N PRO A 58 7.36 -4.49 -14.67
CA PRO A 58 8.64 -4.04 -15.22
C PRO A 58 9.00 -2.59 -14.83
N ALA A 59 8.03 -1.79 -14.39
CA ALA A 59 8.22 -0.40 -13.97
C ALA A 59 6.95 0.12 -13.27
N ASN A 60 7.03 1.33 -12.72
CA ASN A 60 5.85 2.14 -12.44
C ASN A 60 5.30 2.76 -13.75
N PRO A 61 3.98 2.99 -13.87
CA PRO A 61 2.93 2.43 -13.00
C PRO A 61 2.88 0.90 -13.11
N ILE A 62 2.53 0.24 -12.00
CA ILE A 62 2.52 -1.22 -11.91
C ILE A 62 1.33 -1.83 -12.66
N PHE A 63 0.16 -1.22 -12.55
CA PHE A 63 -1.02 -1.60 -13.32
C PHE A 63 -1.96 -0.41 -13.46
N LYS A 64 -3.06 -0.59 -14.20
CA LYS A 64 -4.05 0.47 -14.44
C LYS A 64 -5.39 0.07 -13.86
N SER A 65 -5.98 0.95 -13.05
CA SER A 65 -7.37 0.83 -12.64
C SER A 65 -8.30 1.49 -13.68
N HIS A 66 -9.59 1.55 -13.40
CA HIS A 66 -10.54 2.22 -14.30
C HIS A 66 -10.30 3.73 -14.44
N THR A 67 -9.84 4.38 -13.37
CA THR A 67 -9.83 5.84 -13.27
C THR A 67 -8.43 6.43 -13.24
N ARG A 68 -7.40 5.63 -12.92
CA ARG A 68 -6.02 6.09 -12.80
C ARG A 68 -5.01 4.97 -12.99
N ASP A 69 -3.76 5.38 -13.21
CA ASP A 69 -2.62 4.48 -13.13
C ASP A 69 -2.26 4.23 -11.66
N ILE A 70 -1.91 2.99 -11.32
CA ILE A 70 -1.55 2.58 -9.95
C ILE A 70 -0.03 2.42 -9.88
N TYR A 71 0.57 3.07 -8.90
CA TYR A 71 2.01 3.06 -8.64
C TYR A 71 2.32 2.21 -7.40
N MET A 72 3.58 1.83 -7.24
CA MET A 72 4.02 1.09 -6.05
C MET A 72 3.69 1.83 -4.74
N ALA A 73 3.79 3.17 -4.75
CA ALA A 73 3.40 4.02 -3.63
C ALA A 73 1.93 3.83 -3.21
N ASP A 74 1.04 3.55 -4.15
CA ASP A 74 -0.38 3.34 -3.86
C ASP A 74 -0.62 2.05 -3.09
N ILE A 75 0.15 1.00 -3.36
CA ILE A 75 -0.12 -0.33 -2.80
C ILE A 75 0.56 -0.61 -1.46
N ILE A 76 1.62 0.13 -1.10
CA ILE A 76 2.43 -0.17 0.10
C ILE A 76 1.60 -0.30 1.37
N ALA A 77 0.68 0.62 1.65
CA ALA A 77 -0.14 0.56 2.86
C ALA A 77 -1.07 -0.68 2.89
N MET A 78 -1.57 -1.10 1.74
CA MET A 78 -2.34 -2.34 1.60
C MET A 78 -1.46 -3.55 1.89
N VAL A 79 -0.30 -3.66 1.23
CA VAL A 79 0.62 -4.80 1.41
C VAL A 79 1.05 -4.93 2.88
N CYS A 80 1.39 -3.82 3.53
CA CYS A 80 1.72 -3.81 4.96
C CYS A 80 0.55 -4.31 5.82
N LEU A 81 -0.66 -3.77 5.62
CA LEU A 81 -1.85 -4.12 6.40
C LEU A 81 -2.26 -5.59 6.21
N LEU A 82 -2.10 -6.13 5.00
CA LEU A 82 -2.39 -7.52 4.69
C LEU A 82 -1.43 -8.47 5.39
N LYS A 83 -0.14 -8.14 5.42
CA LYS A 83 0.91 -9.03 5.95
C LYS A 83 0.93 -9.04 7.46
N ASP A 84 0.70 -7.89 8.06
CA ASP A 84 0.71 -7.70 9.50
C ASP A 84 -0.65 -7.16 9.97
N PRO A 85 -1.60 -8.06 10.29
CA PRO A 85 -2.90 -7.68 10.84
C PRO A 85 -2.82 -6.89 12.15
N SER A 86 -1.68 -6.88 12.86
CA SER A 86 -1.51 -6.04 14.05
C SER A 86 -1.56 -4.53 13.72
N LEU A 87 -1.33 -4.18 12.45
CA LEU A 87 -1.42 -2.81 11.95
C LEU A 87 -2.86 -2.29 11.84
N VAL A 88 -3.88 -3.15 11.93
CA VAL A 88 -5.31 -2.77 11.85
C VAL A 88 -5.70 -1.69 12.88
N ASN A 89 -5.00 -1.60 14.02
CA ASN A 89 -5.25 -0.59 15.04
C ASN A 89 -4.20 0.54 15.07
N ARG A 90 -3.22 0.53 14.16
CA ARG A 90 -2.19 1.56 14.07
C ARG A 90 -2.64 2.67 13.14
N LYS A 91 -2.47 3.93 13.57
CA LYS A 91 -2.73 5.11 12.72
C LYS A 91 -1.61 5.38 11.72
N ARG A 92 -0.37 5.01 12.09
CA ARG A 92 0.83 5.26 11.29
C ARG A 92 1.94 4.27 11.59
N ILE A 93 2.77 4.01 10.59
CA ILE A 93 4.08 3.36 10.73
C ILE A 93 5.12 4.10 9.87
N TYR A 94 6.39 3.92 10.22
CA TYR A 94 7.52 4.49 9.52
C TYR A 94 8.50 3.38 9.17
N ILE A 95 8.85 3.26 7.89
CA ILE A 95 9.72 2.21 7.39
C ILE A 95 10.93 2.85 6.69
N ASN A 96 12.11 2.67 7.26
CA ASN A 96 13.37 3.21 6.71
C ASN A 96 14.37 2.12 6.30
N ALA A 97 14.04 0.86 6.52
CA ALA A 97 14.88 -0.27 6.15
C ALA A 97 14.29 -0.98 4.93
N GLU A 98 15.10 -1.14 3.88
CA GLU A 98 14.70 -1.83 2.65
C GLU A 98 14.17 -3.24 2.95
N LYS A 99 14.89 -3.98 3.81
CA LYS A 99 14.55 -5.36 4.20
C LYS A 99 13.20 -5.45 4.91
N GLU A 100 12.85 -4.44 5.72
CA GLU A 100 11.54 -4.38 6.38
C GLU A 100 10.44 -4.19 5.34
N LEU A 101 10.60 -3.21 4.43
CA LEU A 101 9.60 -2.95 3.40
C LEU A 101 9.45 -4.14 2.45
N SER A 102 10.56 -4.71 1.97
CA SER A 102 10.54 -5.84 1.04
C SER A 102 9.88 -7.09 1.65
N GLY A 103 10.04 -7.31 2.97
CA GLY A 103 9.43 -8.43 3.67
C GLY A 103 7.89 -8.41 3.63
N TYR A 104 7.28 -7.23 3.49
CA TYR A 104 5.84 -7.10 3.32
C TYR A 104 5.35 -7.65 1.97
N PHE A 105 6.16 -7.58 0.92
CA PHE A 105 5.84 -8.06 -0.43
C PHE A 105 6.02 -9.58 -0.61
N GLU A 106 6.64 -10.27 0.34
CA GLU A 106 6.89 -11.71 0.22
C GLU A 106 5.59 -12.51 0.07
N ASN A 107 5.53 -13.27 -1.02
CA ASN A 107 4.44 -14.17 -1.42
C ASN A 107 3.09 -13.47 -1.66
N ILE A 108 3.05 -12.16 -1.87
CA ILE A 108 1.77 -11.49 -2.14
C ILE A 108 1.21 -11.89 -3.51
N ASP A 109 -0.11 -12.12 -3.54
CA ASP A 109 -0.87 -12.34 -4.76
C ASP A 109 -1.26 -10.98 -5.37
N PHE A 110 -0.47 -10.55 -6.36
CA PHE A 110 -0.69 -9.28 -7.06
C PHE A 110 -1.97 -9.27 -7.90
N GLU A 111 -2.43 -10.40 -8.43
CA GLU A 111 -3.69 -10.47 -9.18
C GLU A 111 -4.89 -10.17 -8.27
N LYS A 112 -4.85 -10.65 -7.02
CA LYS A 112 -5.87 -10.29 -6.02
C LYS A 112 -5.76 -8.83 -5.61
N LEU A 113 -4.55 -8.31 -5.44
CA LEU A 113 -4.32 -6.91 -5.14
C LEU A 113 -4.92 -5.99 -6.21
N GLU A 114 -4.69 -6.29 -7.49
CA GLU A 114 -5.29 -5.57 -8.62
C GLU A 114 -6.82 -5.52 -8.53
N LYS A 115 -7.47 -6.65 -8.21
CA LYS A 115 -8.94 -6.72 -8.07
C LYS A 115 -9.47 -5.78 -6.98
N VAL A 116 -8.74 -5.62 -5.87
CA VAL A 116 -9.11 -4.66 -4.82
C VAL A 116 -9.09 -3.23 -5.38
N PHE A 117 -8.02 -2.85 -6.06
CA PHE A 117 -7.87 -1.52 -6.65
C PHE A 117 -8.91 -1.24 -7.74
N ILE A 118 -9.20 -2.21 -8.61
CA ILE A 118 -10.27 -2.12 -9.62
C ILE A 118 -11.63 -1.82 -8.97
N SER A 119 -11.92 -2.42 -7.81
CA SER A 119 -13.17 -2.19 -7.08
C SER A 119 -13.23 -0.82 -6.40
N ILE A 120 -12.24 -0.51 -5.56
CA ILE A 120 -12.28 0.72 -4.74
C ILE A 120 -12.21 1.99 -5.60
N ASP A 121 -11.51 1.95 -6.75
CA ASP A 121 -11.45 3.08 -7.68
C ASP A 121 -12.76 3.28 -8.48
N GLN A 122 -13.70 2.33 -8.42
CA GLN A 122 -15.09 2.50 -8.85
C GLN A 122 -16.03 2.94 -7.72
N ALA A 123 -15.48 3.42 -6.60
CA ALA A 123 -16.22 3.74 -5.37
C ALA A 123 -17.01 2.54 -4.82
N LYS A 124 -16.53 1.31 -5.06
CA LYS A 124 -17.09 0.08 -4.50
C LYS A 124 -16.14 -0.46 -3.44
N PRO A 125 -16.47 -0.33 -2.14
CA PRO A 125 -15.66 -0.90 -1.08
C PRO A 125 -15.44 -2.41 -1.29
N TYR A 126 -14.27 -2.90 -0.91
CA TYR A 126 -13.87 -4.29 -1.14
C TYR A 126 -13.74 -5.04 0.19
N ASP A 127 -14.44 -6.16 0.33
CA ASP A 127 -14.39 -6.97 1.54
C ASP A 127 -13.18 -7.91 1.55
N ILE A 128 -12.40 -7.80 2.62
CA ILE A 128 -11.32 -8.72 2.97
C ILE A 128 -11.86 -9.67 4.03
N GLU A 129 -12.20 -10.88 3.57
CA GLU A 129 -12.66 -11.99 4.40
C GLU A 129 -11.51 -12.60 5.20
N SER A 130 -10.38 -12.83 4.54
CA SER A 130 -9.17 -13.40 5.15
C SER A 130 -7.91 -12.74 4.57
N HIS A 131 -7.02 -12.27 5.44
CA HIS A 131 -5.71 -11.74 5.04
C HIS A 131 -4.83 -12.82 4.38
N VAL A 132 -4.99 -14.08 4.79
CA VAL A 132 -4.20 -15.21 4.30
C VAL A 132 -4.42 -15.46 2.82
N ASP A 133 -5.61 -15.13 2.31
CA ASP A 133 -5.95 -15.38 0.91
C ASP A 133 -5.13 -14.53 -0.06
N TYR A 134 -4.47 -13.48 0.43
CA TYR A 134 -3.60 -12.63 -0.37
C TYR A 134 -2.15 -13.14 -0.43
N TYR A 135 -1.87 -14.33 0.11
CA TYR A 135 -0.57 -14.96 0.05
C TYR A 135 -0.61 -16.27 -0.73
N ILE A 136 0.27 -16.39 -1.71
CA ILE A 136 0.47 -17.64 -2.45
C ILE A 136 1.09 -18.65 -1.48
N GLN A 137 0.43 -19.80 -1.29
CA GLN A 137 0.98 -20.91 -0.53
C GLN A 137 2.14 -21.51 -1.32
N SER A 138 3.32 -21.56 -0.69
CA SER A 138 4.53 -22.22 -1.19
C SER A 138 4.40 -23.73 -1.18
#